data_AF-A0A2V5ZDK2-F1
#
_entry.id   AF-A0A2V5ZDK2-F1
#
_cell.length_a   1.000
_cell.length_b   1.000
_cell.length_c   1.000
_cell.angle_alpha   90.00
_cell.angle_beta   90.00
_cell.angle_gamma   90.00
#
_symmetry.space_group_name_H-M   'P 1'
#
loop_
_entity.id
_entity.type
_entity.pdbx_description
1 polymer ?
#
loop_
_entity_poly.entity_id
_entity_poly.type
_entity_poly.pdbx_seq_one_letter_code
_entity_poly.pdbx_strand_id
1 'polypeptide(L)'
;MAEEVEKVNPDLVARDDQGRPYSVRYEAVNAMLLNEFLKEHRKVEEQQATITELKSTVAQQEMDFQAIAAHQQKQIEALTTGLQKVSAHLELSKAAPQTVLTNR
;
A
#
# COMPACT_ATOMS: atom_id res chain seq x y z
N MET A 1 -19.53 -33.12 24.40
CA MET A 1 -19.86 -32.60 23.04
C MET A 1 -21.21 -31.87 22.98
N ALA A 2 -22.38 -32.52 23.12
CA ALA A 2 -23.66 -31.78 23.09
C ALA A 2 -23.75 -30.74 24.24
N GLU A 3 -23.33 -31.10 25.45
CA GLU A 3 -23.24 -30.19 26.60
C GLU A 3 -22.27 -29.01 26.39
N GLU A 4 -21.24 -29.16 25.57
CA GLU A 4 -20.28 -28.08 25.27
C GLU A 4 -20.88 -27.11 24.23
N VAL A 5 -21.57 -27.64 23.23
CA VAL A 5 -22.30 -26.83 22.24
C VAL A 5 -23.46 -26.10 22.89
N GLU A 6 -24.16 -26.72 23.85
CA GLU A 6 -25.24 -26.08 24.61
C GLU A 6 -24.77 -24.81 25.34
N LYS A 7 -23.56 -24.81 25.92
CA LYS A 7 -22.99 -23.64 26.62
C LYS A 7 -22.68 -22.48 25.68
N VAL A 8 -22.39 -22.76 24.41
CA VAL A 8 -22.05 -21.76 23.39
C VAL A 8 -23.30 -21.27 22.67
N ASN A 9 -24.18 -22.19 22.27
CA ASN A 9 -25.46 -21.90 21.65
C ASN A 9 -26.47 -23.04 21.93
N PRO A 10 -27.40 -22.86 22.90
CA PRO A 10 -28.42 -23.85 23.24
C PRO A 10 -29.36 -24.24 22.09
N ASP A 11 -29.52 -23.40 21.07
CA ASP A 11 -30.41 -23.68 19.93
C ASP A 11 -29.83 -24.74 18.98
N LEU A 12 -28.54 -25.06 19.12
CA LEU A 12 -27.83 -26.05 18.31
C LEU A 12 -27.85 -27.45 18.92
N VAL A 13 -28.59 -27.69 20.02
CA VAL A 13 -28.68 -29.01 20.66
C VAL A 13 -30.11 -29.55 20.69
N ALA A 14 -30.26 -30.86 20.52
CA ALA A 14 -31.50 -31.59 20.76
C ALA A 14 -31.56 -32.03 22.23
N ARG A 15 -32.73 -31.91 22.86
CA ARG A 15 -32.98 -32.23 24.27
C ARG A 15 -33.91 -33.43 24.41
N ASP A 16 -33.69 -34.24 25.44
CA ASP A 16 -34.54 -35.36 25.80
C ASP A 16 -35.84 -34.89 26.52
N ASP A 17 -36.71 -35.82 26.89
CA ASP A 17 -37.97 -35.54 27.60
C ASP A 17 -37.75 -34.91 28.99
N GLN A 18 -36.53 -34.99 29.53
CA GLN A 18 -36.11 -34.35 30.79
C GLN A 18 -35.46 -32.98 30.56
N GLY A 19 -35.43 -32.51 29.31
CA GLY A 19 -34.82 -31.24 28.91
C GLY A 19 -33.28 -31.26 28.86
N ARG A 20 -32.64 -32.42 28.97
CA ARG A 20 -31.17 -32.54 28.96
C ARG A 20 -30.66 -32.65 27.52
N PRO A 21 -29.59 -31.93 27.14
CA PRO A 21 -29.00 -32.04 25.81
C PRO A 21 -28.44 -33.45 25.59
N TYR A 22 -28.80 -34.09 24.47
CA TYR A 22 -28.32 -35.43 24.15
C TYR A 22 -27.67 -35.53 22.76
N SER A 23 -27.90 -34.56 21.87
CA SER A 23 -27.29 -34.52 20.54
C SER A 23 -27.11 -33.10 20.03
N VAL A 24 -26.22 -32.91 19.07
CA VAL A 24 -26.05 -31.65 18.32
C VAL A 24 -26.94 -31.71 17.08
N ARG A 25 -27.60 -30.60 16.76
CA ARG A 25 -28.39 -30.43 15.52
C ARG A 25 -27.44 -30.20 14.35
N TYR A 26 -26.84 -31.29 13.85
CA TYR A 26 -25.83 -31.23 12.78
C TYR A 26 -26.30 -30.46 11.54
N GLU A 27 -27.56 -30.59 11.13
CA GLU A 27 -28.12 -29.81 10.02
C GLU A 27 -28.08 -28.29 10.28
N ALA A 28 -28.39 -27.87 11.52
CA ALA A 28 -28.34 -26.46 11.91
C ALA A 28 -26.88 -25.94 11.97
N VAL A 29 -25.96 -26.78 12.46
CA VAL A 29 -24.52 -26.47 12.47
C VAL A 29 -23.97 -26.38 11.05
N ASN A 30 -24.31 -27.33 10.17
CA ASN A 30 -23.85 -27.35 8.79
C ASN A 30 -24.35 -26.13 8.00
N ALA A 31 -25.62 -25.75 8.18
CA ALA A 31 -26.16 -24.54 7.56
C ALA A 31 -25.47 -23.27 8.08
N MET A 32 -25.18 -23.20 9.38
CA MET A 32 -24.43 -22.08 9.96
C MET A 32 -23.00 -22.01 9.42
N LEU A 33 -22.29 -23.14 9.37
CA LEU A 33 -20.93 -23.22 8.82
C LEU A 33 -20.88 -22.86 7.34
N LEU A 34 -21.85 -23.30 6.55
CA LEU A 34 -21.94 -22.92 5.14
C LEU A 34 -22.13 -21.40 4.98
N ASN A 35 -22.99 -20.80 5.81
CA ASN A 35 -23.19 -19.34 5.79
C ASN A 35 -21.91 -18.58 6.16
N GLU A 36 -21.20 -19.02 7.21
CA GLU A 36 -19.93 -18.41 7.61
C GLU A 36 -18.84 -18.62 6.54
N PHE A 37 -18.77 -19.80 5.93
CA PHE A 37 -17.87 -20.08 4.81
C PHE A 37 -18.12 -19.14 3.63
N LEU A 38 -19.39 -18.93 3.25
CA LEU A 38 -19.77 -18.02 2.16
C LEU A 38 -19.48 -16.55 2.50
N LYS A 39 -19.57 -16.15 3.77
CA LYS A 39 -19.17 -14.80 4.22
C LYS A 39 -17.67 -14.61 4.10
N GLU A 40 -16.88 -15.53 4.65
CA GLU A 40 -15.42 -15.44 4.59
C GLU A 40 -14.90 -15.56 3.15
N HIS A 41 -15.52 -16.39 2.31
CA HIS A 41 -15.15 -16.49 0.89
C HIS A 41 -15.33 -15.14 0.17
N ARG A 42 -16.50 -14.50 0.34
CA ARG A 42 -16.74 -13.16 -0.23
C ARG A 42 -15.74 -12.13 0.26
N LYS A 43 -15.42 -12.14 1.55
CA LYS A 43 -14.41 -11.25 2.13
C LYS A 43 -13.03 -11.49 1.52
N VAL A 44 -12.65 -12.74 1.28
CA VAL A 44 -11.40 -13.08 0.60
C VAL A 44 -11.40 -12.59 -0.85
N GLU A 45 -12.52 -12.71 -1.57
CA GLU A 45 -12.65 -12.15 -2.93
C GLU A 45 -12.50 -10.62 -2.95
N GLU A 46 -13.17 -9.92 -2.03
CA GLU A 46 -13.06 -8.46 -1.88
C GLU A 46 -11.62 -8.02 -1.53
N GLN A 47 -10.97 -8.74 -0.62
CA GLN A 47 -9.56 -8.52 -0.29
C GLN A 47 -8.66 -8.76 -1.49
N GLN A 48 -8.91 -9.82 -2.28
CA GLN A 48 -8.13 -10.13 -3.47
C GLN A 48 -8.28 -9.05 -4.55
N ALA A 49 -9.48 -8.50 -4.73
CA ALA A 49 -9.71 -7.36 -5.62
C ALA A 49 -8.93 -6.12 -5.16
N THR A 50 -9.03 -5.79 -3.87
CA THR A 50 -8.29 -4.66 -3.26
C THR A 50 -6.78 -4.82 -3.41
N ILE A 51 -6.25 -6.02 -3.20
CA ILE A 51 -4.82 -6.31 -3.37
C ILE A 51 -4.38 -6.08 -4.82
N THR A 52 -5.19 -6.48 -5.79
CA THR A 52 -4.90 -6.25 -7.21
C THR A 52 -4.86 -4.76 -7.55
N GLU A 53 -5.83 -3.99 -7.06
CA GLU A 53 -5.87 -2.52 -7.24
C GLU A 53 -4.66 -1.83 -6.59
N LEU A 54 -4.32 -2.21 -5.35
CA LEU A 54 -3.15 -1.69 -4.64
C LEU A 54 -1.86 -2.01 -5.38
N LYS A 55 -1.69 -3.24 -5.88
CA LYS A 55 -0.52 -3.63 -6.68
C LYS A 55 -0.38 -2.75 -7.93
N SER A 56 -1.48 -2.48 -8.63
CA SER A 56 -1.47 -1.59 -9.80
C SER A 56 -1.07 -0.16 -9.42
N THR A 57 -1.61 0.36 -8.31
CA THR A 57 -1.28 1.70 -7.82
C THR A 57 0.19 1.81 -7.44
N VAL A 58 0.73 0.82 -6.74
CA VAL A 58 2.16 0.79 -6.35
C VAL A 58 3.05 0.74 -7.58
N ALA A 59 2.74 -0.10 -8.57
CA ALA A 59 3.51 -0.17 -9.81
C ALA A 59 3.51 1.17 -10.56
N GLN A 60 2.37 1.87 -10.61
CA GLN A 60 2.30 3.20 -11.22
C GLN A 60 3.14 4.22 -10.43
N GLN A 61 3.05 4.22 -9.10
CA GLN A 61 3.85 5.10 -8.26
C GLN A 61 5.35 4.87 -8.45
N GLU A 62 5.81 3.62 -8.53
CA GLU A 62 7.21 3.30 -8.79
C GLU A 62 7.69 3.88 -10.13
N MET A 63 6.88 3.80 -11.19
CA MET A 63 7.19 4.41 -12.48
C MET A 63 7.27 5.94 -12.38
N ASP A 64 6.31 6.57 -11.70
CA ASP A 64 6.28 8.03 -11.52
C ASP A 64 7.50 8.51 -10.72
N PHE A 65 7.86 7.80 -9.65
CA PHE A 65 9.06 8.09 -8.86
C PHE A 65 10.34 7.99 -9.70
N GLN A 66 10.48 6.96 -10.52
CA GLN A 66 11.62 6.82 -11.41
C GLN A 66 11.69 7.95 -12.44
N ALA A 67 10.56 8.34 -13.02
CA ALA A 67 10.49 9.44 -13.98
C ALA A 67 10.89 10.77 -13.33
N ILE A 68 10.39 11.05 -12.12
CA ILE A 68 10.72 12.25 -11.35
C ILE A 68 12.20 12.26 -10.99
N ALA A 69 12.75 11.15 -10.51
CA ALA A 69 14.17 11.04 -10.16
C ALA A 69 15.07 11.28 -11.38
N ALA A 70 14.74 10.68 -12.53
CA ALA A 70 15.47 10.91 -13.78
C ALA A 70 15.40 12.37 -14.25
N HIS A 71 14.25 13.02 -14.09
CA HIS A 71 14.09 14.43 -14.41
C HIS A 71 14.93 15.32 -13.47
N GLN A 72 14.89 15.07 -12.16
CA GLN A 72 15.70 15.79 -11.17
C GLN A 72 17.19 15.64 -11.43
N GLN A 73 17.65 14.43 -11.77
CA GLN A 73 19.05 14.18 -12.11
C GLN A 73 19.50 15.06 -13.29
N LYS A 74 18.70 15.14 -14.36
CA LYS A 74 18.99 16.02 -15.51
C LYS A 74 19.02 17.50 -15.13
N GLN A 75 18.11 17.96 -14.26
CA GLN A 75 18.10 19.34 -13.79
C GLN A 75 19.36 19.67 -12.96
N ILE A 76 19.78 18.76 -12.10
CA ILE A 76 21.01 18.90 -11.30
C ILE A 76 22.24 18.97 -12.21
N GLU A 77 22.34 18.10 -13.21
CA GLU A 77 23.43 18.13 -14.19
C GLU A 77 23.46 19.46 -14.95
N ALA A 78 22.32 19.91 -15.47
CA ALA A 78 22.21 21.18 -16.18
C ALA A 78 22.61 22.38 -15.30
N LEU A 79 22.16 22.40 -14.05
CA LEU A 79 22.53 23.44 -13.08
C LEU A 79 24.02 23.41 -12.76
N THR A 80 24.59 22.21 -12.61
CA THR A 80 26.03 22.03 -12.34
C THR A 80 26.88 22.56 -13.50
N THR A 81 26.54 22.21 -14.75
CA THR A 81 27.21 22.75 -15.94
C THR A 81 27.05 24.27 -16.03
N GLY A 82 25.86 24.80 -15.74
CA GLY A 82 25.60 26.24 -15.71
C GLY A 82 26.49 26.97 -14.71
N LEU A 83 26.61 26.44 -13.49
CA LEU A 83 27.47 26.99 -12.44
C LEU A 83 28.95 26.95 -12.82
N GLN A 84 29.43 25.84 -13.41
CA GLN A 84 30.81 25.74 -13.91
C GLN A 84 31.11 26.81 -14.96
N LYS A 85 30.18 27.06 -15.88
CA LYS A 85 30.33 28.09 -16.92
C LYS A 85 30.39 29.50 -16.32
N VAL A 86 29.50 29.82 -15.38
CA VAL A 86 29.51 31.12 -14.68
C VAL A 86 30.83 31.32 -13.92
N SER A 87 31.30 30.29 -13.22
CA SER A 87 32.59 30.31 -12.51
C SER A 87 33.77 30.59 -13.47
N ALA A 88 33.83 29.90 -14.62
CA ALA A 88 34.86 30.13 -15.62
C ALA A 88 34.84 31.56 -16.18
N HIS A 89 33.66 32.13 -16.43
CA HIS A 89 33.53 33.52 -16.88
C HIS A 89 34.01 34.52 -15.83
N LEU A 90 33.73 34.26 -14.54
CA LEU A 90 34.19 35.12 -13.45
C LEU A 90 35.72 35.10 -13.33
N GLU A 91 36.35 33.93 -13.39
CA GLU A 91 37.81 33.82 -13.36
C GLU A 91 38.47 34.54 -14.55
N LEU A 92 37.91 34.39 -15.76
CA LEU A 92 38.38 35.12 -16.94
C LEU A 92 38.24 36.66 -16.77
N SER A 93 37.13 37.12 -16.19
CA SER A 93 36.90 38.56 -15.95
C SER A 93 37.86 39.17 -14.92
N LYS A 94 38.32 38.35 -13.96
CA LYS A 94 39.30 38.73 -12.94
C LYS A 94 40.73 38.72 -13.48
N ALA A 95 41.03 37.82 -14.42
CA ALA A 95 42.36 37.69 -15.03
C ALA A 95 42.65 38.75 -16.12
N ALA A 96 41.61 39.35 -16.72
CA ALA A 96 41.79 40.46 -17.66
C ALA A 96 42.27 41.72 -16.92
N PRO A 97 43.36 42.40 -17.34
CA PRO A 97 43.79 43.64 -16.71
C PRO A 97 42.69 44.70 -16.89
N GLN A 98 42.02 45.05 -15.80
CA GLN A 98 41.11 46.19 -15.75
C GLN A 98 41.95 47.46 -15.92
N THR A 99 42.15 47.86 -17.17
CA THR A 99 42.72 49.16 -17.51
C THR A 99 41.69 50.21 -17.11
N VAL A 100 41.85 50.73 -15.90
CA VAL A 100 41.10 51.89 -15.44
C VAL A 100 41.51 53.06 -16.34
N LEU A 101 40.68 53.38 -17.33
CA LEU A 101 40.76 54.65 -18.05
C LEU A 101 40.26 55.75 -17.11
N THR A 102 41.18 56.31 -16.32
CA THR A 102 40.94 57.59 -15.64
C THR A 102 40.95 58.70 -16.70
N ASN A 103 39.75 59.10 -17.14
CA ASN A 103 39.60 60.33 -17.90
C ASN A 103 39.88 61.53 -16.99
N ARG A 104 40.70 62.44 -17.53
CA ARG A 104 41.29 63.62 -16.91
C ARG A 104 40.31 64.80 -16.80
#